data_AF-A0A1D6KGD5-F1
#
_entry.id   AF-A0A1D6KGD5-F1
#
_cell.length_a   1.000
_cell.length_b   1.000
_cell.length_c   1.000
_cell.angle_alpha   90.00
_cell.angle_beta   90.00
_cell.angle_gamma   90.00
#
_symmetry.space_group_name_H-M   'P 1'
#
loop_
_entity.id
_entity.type
_entity.pdbx_description
1 polymer ?
#
loop_
_entity_poly.entity_id
_entity_poly.type
_entity_poly.pdbx_seq_one_letter_code
_entity_poly.pdbx_strand_id
1 'polypeptide(L)'
;MTDILQVLMPWKFNECYTLFVIDHVKKHVTFIDFTPTEDWYKHMPYKRFAKAIIMVSKKYKIAYSKKCSGWAEDIFKWEHTIQTGIPIDLRGLNTSYLVLKAMTMWGNDRQMEFIRDAKILRSNSVIDLLSYEDNLCRYTIPSNIQQRLIDITKKD
;
A
#
# COMPACT_ATOMS: atom_id res chain seq x y z
N MET A 1 4.68 -5.80 -25.58
CA MET A 1 3.79 -5.27 -24.53
C MET A 1 4.15 -6.04 -23.27
N THR A 2 4.68 -5.40 -22.23
CA THR A 2 4.99 -6.09 -20.98
C THR A 2 3.69 -6.40 -20.25
N ASP A 3 3.42 -7.69 -20.03
CA ASP A 3 2.27 -8.12 -19.24
C ASP A 3 2.40 -7.59 -17.82
N ILE A 4 1.33 -6.98 -17.30
CA ILE A 4 1.27 -6.59 -15.90
C ILE A 4 1.12 -7.88 -15.09
N LEU A 5 2.18 -8.30 -14.41
CA LEU A 5 2.14 -9.47 -13.53
C LEU A 5 1.35 -9.17 -12.25
N GLN A 6 1.58 -8.01 -11.65
CA GLN A 6 0.95 -7.60 -10.40
C GLN A 6 0.61 -6.11 -10.40
N VAL A 7 -0.48 -5.74 -9.73
CA VAL A 7 -0.82 -4.34 -9.43
C VAL A 7 -0.91 -4.12 -7.93
N LEU A 8 -0.17 -3.12 -7.44
CA LEU A 8 -0.27 -2.61 -6.08
C LEU A 8 -1.22 -1.41 -6.08
N MET A 9 -2.40 -1.58 -5.50
CA MET A 9 -3.46 -0.59 -5.49
C MET A 9 -3.79 -0.16 -4.06
N PRO A 10 -3.28 0.99 -3.59
CA PRO A 10 -3.73 1.56 -2.33
C PRO A 10 -5.18 2.01 -2.46
N TRP A 11 -5.98 1.74 -1.44
CA TRP A 11 -7.40 2.06 -1.42
C TRP A 11 -7.81 2.63 -0.06
N LYS A 12 -8.52 3.76 -0.07
CA LYS A 12 -9.07 4.37 1.14
C LYS A 12 -10.45 3.80 1.43
N PHE A 13 -10.63 3.21 2.61
CA PHE A 13 -11.88 2.64 3.10
C PHE A 13 -12.05 2.96 4.58
N ASN A 14 -13.21 3.52 4.97
CA ASN A 14 -13.50 3.93 6.34
C ASN A 14 -12.39 4.82 6.96
N GLU A 15 -11.98 5.86 6.23
CA GLU A 15 -10.90 6.78 6.62
C GLU A 15 -9.49 6.17 6.77
N CYS A 16 -9.34 4.86 6.64
CA CYS A 16 -8.08 4.15 6.68
C CYS A 16 -7.65 3.71 5.28
N TYR A 17 -6.36 3.40 5.10
CA TYR A 17 -5.82 2.85 3.87
C TYR A 17 -5.56 1.35 4.00
N THR A 18 -5.89 0.63 2.94
CA THR A 18 -5.60 -0.80 2.74
C THR A 18 -4.88 -0.95 1.39
N LEU A 19 -3.93 -1.87 1.28
CA LEU A 19 -3.31 -2.20 0.00
C LEU A 19 -3.99 -3.43 -0.61
N PHE A 20 -4.44 -3.30 -1.85
CA PHE A 20 -4.87 -4.41 -2.69
C PHE A 20 -3.70 -4.83 -3.58
N VAL A 21 -3.26 -6.07 -3.49
CA VAL A 21 -2.29 -6.65 -4.41
C VAL A 21 -3.00 -7.60 -5.35
N ILE A 22 -3.10 -7.22 -6.62
CA ILE A 22 -3.82 -7.96 -7.66
C ILE A 22 -2.79 -8.73 -8.47
N ASP A 23 -2.71 -10.04 -8.29
CA ASP A 23 -1.81 -10.93 -9.01
C ASP A 23 -2.54 -11.58 -10.19
N HIS A 24 -2.15 -11.19 -11.41
CA HIS A 24 -2.76 -11.68 -12.64
C HIS A 24 -2.36 -13.10 -13.00
N VAL A 25 -1.17 -13.53 -12.57
CA VAL A 25 -0.65 -14.87 -12.85
C VAL A 25 -1.39 -15.90 -12.00
N LYS A 26 -1.51 -15.60 -10.70
CA LYS A 26 -2.17 -16.49 -9.72
C LYS A 26 -3.68 -16.34 -9.70
N LYS A 27 -4.24 -15.31 -10.36
CA LYS A 27 -5.66 -14.94 -10.25
C LYS A 27 -6.08 -14.82 -8.78
N HIS A 28 -5.33 -13.99 -8.06
CA HIS A 28 -5.42 -13.87 -6.61
C HIS A 28 -5.32 -12.40 -6.18
N VAL A 29 -6.08 -12.01 -5.16
CA VAL A 29 -6.06 -10.68 -4.56
C VAL A 29 -5.67 -10.78 -3.08
N THR A 30 -4.53 -10.18 -2.72
CA THR A 30 -4.09 -10.05 -1.33
C THR A 30 -4.50 -8.70 -0.76
N PHE A 31 -5.02 -8.68 0.47
CA PHE A 31 -5.32 -7.45 1.23
C PHE A 31 -4.27 -7.26 2.31
N ILE A 32 -3.60 -6.12 2.34
CA ILE A 32 -2.76 -5.72 3.47
C ILE A 32 -3.48 -4.62 4.23
N ASP A 33 -4.07 -5.00 5.35
CA ASP A 33 -4.89 -4.13 6.19
C ASP A 33 -4.27 -3.97 7.57
N PHE A 34 -3.98 -2.72 7.92
CA PHE A 34 -3.33 -2.37 9.18
C PHE A 34 -4.34 -2.02 10.27
N THR A 35 -5.64 -2.18 10.03
CA THR A 35 -6.68 -1.86 11.02
C THR A 35 -7.11 -3.11 11.78
N PRO A 36 -7.59 -2.97 13.04
CA PRO A 36 -8.04 -4.13 13.81
C PRO A 36 -9.20 -4.84 13.10
N THR A 37 -9.14 -6.18 13.07
CA THR A 37 -10.28 -6.99 12.63
C THR A 37 -11.29 -7.07 13.77
N GLU A 38 -12.50 -6.58 13.52
CA GLU A 38 -13.59 -6.62 14.49
C GLU A 38 -14.04 -8.07 14.77
N ASP A 39 -14.55 -8.34 15.97
CA ASP A 39 -14.77 -9.71 16.46
C ASP A 39 -15.67 -10.57 15.56
N TRP A 40 -16.80 -10.00 15.14
CA TRP A 40 -17.74 -10.59 14.18
C TRP A 40 -17.17 -10.89 12.79
N TYR A 41 -16.03 -10.29 12.42
CA TYR A 41 -15.31 -10.64 11.20
C TYR A 41 -14.23 -11.70 11.41
N LYS A 42 -13.86 -12.07 12.65
CA LYS A 42 -12.74 -13.02 12.89
C LYS A 42 -12.90 -14.37 12.18
N HIS A 43 -14.14 -14.87 12.06
CA HIS A 43 -14.42 -16.13 11.37
C HIS A 43 -14.45 -15.99 9.85
N MET A 44 -14.70 -14.78 9.33
CA MET A 44 -14.71 -14.48 7.88
C MET A 44 -14.15 -13.08 7.59
N PRO A 45 -12.82 -12.87 7.77
CA PRO A 45 -12.25 -11.51 7.77
C PRO A 45 -12.42 -10.78 6.44
N TYR A 46 -12.42 -11.50 5.31
CA TYR A 46 -12.59 -10.92 3.98
C TYR A 46 -13.97 -10.27 3.76
N LYS A 47 -15.01 -10.68 4.51
CA LYS A 47 -16.37 -10.10 4.39
C LYS A 47 -16.37 -8.61 4.70
N ARG A 48 -15.46 -8.15 5.54
CA ARG A 48 -15.23 -6.73 5.83
C ARG A 48 -14.96 -5.91 4.57
N PHE A 49 -14.28 -6.52 3.60
CA PHE A 49 -13.89 -5.86 2.36
C PHE A 49 -14.89 -6.04 1.23
N ALA A 50 -16.00 -6.78 1.40
CA ALA A 50 -16.91 -7.11 0.29
C ALA A 50 -17.33 -5.87 -0.53
N LYS A 51 -17.69 -4.76 0.14
CA LYS A 51 -18.02 -3.49 -0.53
C LYS A 51 -16.82 -2.91 -1.28
N ALA A 52 -15.64 -2.90 -0.68
CA ALA A 52 -14.42 -2.42 -1.30
C ALA A 52 -14.01 -3.29 -2.50
N ILE A 53 -14.10 -4.62 -2.40
CA ILE A 53 -13.81 -5.57 -3.49
C ILE A 53 -14.72 -5.32 -4.68
N ILE A 54 -16.04 -5.17 -4.44
CA ILE A 54 -16.99 -4.87 -5.52
C ILE A 54 -16.64 -3.55 -6.22
N MET A 55 -16.28 -2.51 -5.46
CA MET A 55 -15.91 -1.22 -6.02
C MET A 55 -14.58 -1.29 -6.79
N VAL A 56 -13.57 -1.92 -6.20
CA VAL A 56 -12.25 -2.12 -6.80
C VAL A 56 -12.38 -2.94 -8.07
N SER A 57 -13.11 -4.06 -8.06
CA SER A 57 -13.33 -4.88 -9.25
C SER A 57 -13.96 -4.08 -10.40
N LYS A 58 -15.05 -3.35 -10.14
CA LYS A 58 -15.70 -2.52 -11.16
C LYS A 58 -14.74 -1.49 -11.76
N LYS A 59 -14.01 -0.75 -10.91
CA LYS A 59 -13.06 0.28 -11.38
C LYS A 59 -11.87 -0.34 -12.10
N TYR A 60 -11.34 -1.44 -11.57
CA TYR A 60 -10.21 -2.16 -12.13
C TYR A 60 -10.55 -2.68 -13.52
N LYS A 61 -11.73 -3.26 -13.70
CA LYS A 61 -12.20 -3.71 -15.01
C LYS A 61 -12.22 -2.60 -16.03
N ILE A 62 -12.81 -1.45 -15.70
CA ILE A 62 -12.84 -0.30 -16.61
C ILE A 62 -11.42 0.16 -16.97
N ALA A 63 -10.52 0.27 -15.98
CA ALA A 63 -9.15 0.72 -16.20
C ALA A 63 -8.34 -0.29 -17.02
N TYR A 64 -8.43 -1.58 -16.70
CA TYR A 64 -7.65 -2.63 -17.34
C TYR A 64 -8.15 -2.95 -18.75
N SER A 65 -9.46 -2.92 -19.00
CA SER A 65 -10.01 -3.07 -20.36
C SER A 65 -9.58 -1.96 -21.32
N LYS A 66 -9.24 -0.76 -20.82
CA LYS A 66 -8.63 0.30 -21.66
C LYS A 66 -7.20 -0.05 -22.07
N LYS A 67 -6.46 -0.76 -21.22
CA LYS A 67 -5.08 -1.21 -21.51
C LYS A 67 -5.06 -2.49 -22.35
N CYS A 68 -5.98 -3.42 -22.09
CA CYS A 68 -6.07 -4.73 -22.73
C CYS A 68 -7.48 -4.91 -23.34
N SER A 69 -7.60 -4.63 -24.63
CA SER A 69 -8.86 -4.77 -25.37
C SER A 69 -9.32 -6.22 -25.37
N GLY A 70 -10.58 -6.47 -24.98
CA GLY A 70 -11.13 -7.83 -24.89
C GLY A 70 -10.94 -8.52 -23.54
N TRP A 71 -10.31 -7.85 -22.55
CA TRP A 71 -10.25 -8.38 -21.19
C TRP A 71 -11.65 -8.51 -20.58
N ALA A 72 -12.07 -9.74 -20.29
CA ALA A 72 -13.41 -10.09 -19.82
C ALA A 72 -13.45 -10.60 -18.37
N GLU A 73 -12.29 -10.65 -17.70
CA GLU A 73 -12.21 -11.19 -16.34
C GLU A 73 -12.83 -10.26 -15.30
N ASP A 74 -13.02 -10.82 -14.11
CA ASP A 74 -13.59 -10.13 -12.96
C ASP A 74 -12.81 -10.56 -11.72
N ILE A 75 -12.01 -9.64 -11.18
CA ILE A 75 -11.18 -9.92 -10.00
C ILE A 75 -12.01 -10.22 -8.76
N PHE A 76 -13.31 -9.89 -8.74
CA PHE A 76 -14.22 -10.33 -7.68
C PHE A 76 -14.35 -11.86 -7.61
N LYS A 77 -14.13 -12.56 -8.73
CA LYS A 77 -14.21 -14.03 -8.80
C LYS A 77 -12.89 -14.73 -8.46
N TRP A 78 -11.83 -13.97 -8.26
CA TRP A 78 -10.51 -14.50 -7.94
C TRP A 78 -10.43 -14.94 -6.48
N GLU A 79 -9.37 -15.64 -6.11
CA GLU A 79 -9.13 -15.97 -4.70
C GLU A 79 -8.73 -14.72 -3.91
N HIS A 80 -9.11 -14.66 -2.63
CA HIS A 80 -8.94 -13.49 -1.78
C HIS A 80 -8.33 -13.89 -0.44
N THR A 81 -7.21 -13.28 -0.04
CA THR A 81 -6.59 -13.52 1.28
C THR A 81 -6.14 -12.24 1.95
N ILE A 82 -6.29 -12.16 3.28
CA ILE A 82 -5.78 -11.05 4.08
C ILE A 82 -4.40 -11.43 4.60
N GLN A 83 -3.43 -10.54 4.38
CA GLN A 83 -2.09 -10.68 4.89
C GLN A 83 -2.09 -10.65 6.42
N THR A 84 -1.53 -11.69 7.04
CA THR A 84 -1.37 -11.79 8.49
C THR A 84 0.07 -11.45 8.90
N GLY A 85 0.31 -11.28 10.21
CA GLY A 85 1.65 -11.01 10.76
C GLY A 85 2.14 -9.57 10.60
N ILE A 86 1.29 -8.65 10.14
CA ILE A 86 1.58 -7.21 9.99
C ILE A 86 1.17 -6.44 11.26
N PRO A 87 1.76 -5.25 11.53
CA PRO A 87 1.35 -4.43 12.66
C PRO A 87 -0.10 -3.96 12.52
N ILE A 88 -0.78 -3.80 13.65
CA ILE A 88 -2.11 -3.21 13.71
C ILE A 88 -2.01 -1.79 14.28
N ASP A 89 -2.48 -0.81 13.52
CA ASP A 89 -2.72 0.54 13.96
C ASP A 89 -4.15 0.67 14.51
N LEU A 90 -4.25 0.61 15.83
CA LEU A 90 -5.53 0.70 16.55
C LEU A 90 -6.27 2.03 16.32
N ARG A 91 -5.56 3.10 15.93
CA ARG A 91 -6.16 4.42 15.70
C ARG A 91 -6.38 4.74 14.22
N GLY A 92 -5.84 3.92 13.32
CA GLY A 92 -5.96 4.11 11.87
C GLY A 92 -5.17 5.30 11.29
N LEU A 93 -4.42 6.04 12.11
CA LEU A 93 -3.81 7.32 11.74
C LEU A 93 -2.58 7.20 10.84
N ASN A 94 -1.92 6.04 10.83
CA ASN A 94 -0.67 5.78 10.11
C ASN A 94 -0.86 4.79 8.95
N THR A 95 -2.10 4.38 8.68
CA THR A 95 -2.43 3.35 7.68
C THR A 95 -1.93 3.72 6.27
N SER A 96 -1.97 4.99 5.90
CA SER A 96 -1.44 5.49 4.61
C SER A 96 0.05 5.20 4.44
N TYR A 97 0.85 5.50 5.45
CA TYR A 97 2.29 5.22 5.41
C TYR A 97 2.57 3.72 5.46
N LEU A 98 1.86 2.98 6.32
CA LEU A 98 2.06 1.53 6.42
C LEU A 98 1.79 0.85 5.07
N VAL A 99 0.79 1.32 4.32
CA VAL A 99 0.54 0.92 2.94
C VAL A 99 1.72 1.28 2.02
N LEU A 100 2.23 2.51 2.07
CA LEU A 100 3.40 2.90 1.27
C LEU A 100 4.62 2.03 1.59
N LYS A 101 4.88 1.76 2.87
CA LYS A 101 5.99 0.90 3.30
C LYS A 101 5.79 -0.54 2.83
N ALA A 102 4.57 -1.07 2.88
CA ALA A 102 4.27 -2.39 2.33
C ALA A 102 4.47 -2.44 0.81
N MET A 103 4.12 -1.38 0.09
CA MET A 103 4.37 -1.29 -1.35
C MET A 103 5.87 -1.32 -1.69
N THR A 104 6.72 -0.63 -0.91
CA THR A 104 8.18 -0.64 -1.15
C THR A 104 8.85 -1.97 -0.80
N MET A 105 8.24 -2.75 0.09
CA MET A 105 8.74 -4.08 0.46
C MET A 105 8.12 -5.22 -0.38
N TRP A 106 7.07 -4.95 -1.15
CA TRP A 106 6.34 -5.98 -1.88
C TRP A 106 7.20 -6.62 -2.96
N GLY A 107 7.23 -7.96 -2.98
CA GLY A 107 8.05 -8.73 -3.92
C GLY A 107 9.50 -8.93 -3.48
N ASN A 108 9.90 -8.41 -2.32
CA ASN A 108 11.19 -8.74 -1.72
C ASN A 108 11.10 -10.06 -0.95
N ASP A 109 12.15 -10.88 -0.99
CA ASP A 109 12.23 -12.15 -0.25
C ASP A 109 12.35 -11.96 1.28
N ARG A 110 12.46 -10.70 1.74
CA ARG A 110 12.58 -10.36 3.15
C ARG A 110 11.22 -10.25 3.80
N GLN A 111 11.12 -10.67 5.06
CA GLN A 111 9.94 -10.41 5.88
C GLN A 111 9.69 -8.90 5.98
N MET A 112 8.43 -8.49 5.88
CA MET A 112 8.07 -7.08 6.03
C MET A 112 8.35 -6.60 7.46
N GLU A 113 9.21 -5.60 7.58
CA GLU A 113 9.55 -4.98 8.86
C GLU A 113 8.91 -3.59 8.96
N PHE A 114 8.28 -3.32 10.11
CA PHE A 114 7.55 -2.08 10.32
C PHE A 114 7.96 -1.40 11.63
N ILE A 115 8.23 -0.11 11.55
CA ILE A 115 8.39 0.77 12.70
C ILE A 115 7.00 1.05 13.28
N ARG A 116 6.78 0.72 14.57
CA ARG A 116 5.49 0.95 15.25
C ARG A 116 5.34 2.34 15.85
N ASP A 117 6.45 3.06 16.03
CA ASP A 117 6.43 4.41 16.58
C ASP A 117 5.94 5.41 15.51
N ALA A 118 4.74 5.95 15.72
CA ALA A 118 4.10 6.88 14.78
C ALA A 118 4.85 8.21 14.58
N LYS A 119 5.66 8.64 15.56
CA LYS A 119 6.46 9.87 15.45
C LYS A 119 7.68 9.62 14.56
N ILE A 120 8.39 8.54 14.81
CA ILE A 120 9.53 8.12 13.97
C ILE A 120 9.05 7.88 12.54
N LEU A 121 7.96 7.12 12.41
CA LEU A 121 7.35 6.77 11.14
C LEU A 121 7.05 7.99 10.26
N ARG A 122 6.31 8.98 10.79
CA ARG A 122 5.98 10.21 10.04
C ARG A 122 7.20 11.08 9.75
N SER A 123 8.17 11.11 10.66
CA SER A 123 9.42 11.85 10.46
C SER A 123 10.21 11.25 9.30
N ASN A 124 10.36 9.92 9.29
CA ASN A 124 11.06 9.20 8.23
C ASN A 124 10.36 9.40 6.88
N SER A 125 9.02 9.39 6.82
CA SER A 125 8.30 9.62 5.56
C SER A 125 8.65 10.97 4.92
N VAL A 126 8.73 12.02 5.74
CA VAL A 126 9.06 13.37 5.26
C VAL A 126 10.52 13.44 4.85
N ILE A 127 11.43 12.83 5.62
CA ILE A 127 12.86 12.76 5.28
C ILE A 127 13.06 12.02 3.95
N ASP A 128 12.43 10.86 3.77
CA ASP A 128 12.50 10.05 2.55
C ASP A 128 12.00 10.85 1.34
N LEU A 129 10.85 11.53 1.46
CA LEU A 129 10.27 12.34 0.39
C LEU A 129 11.17 13.54 0.01
N LEU A 130 11.70 14.24 1.01
CA LEU A 130 12.53 15.42 0.77
C LEU A 130 13.92 15.06 0.25
N SER A 131 14.45 13.92 0.68
CA SER A 131 15.79 13.42 0.31
C SER A 131 15.77 12.54 -0.92
N TYR A 132 14.60 12.25 -1.50
CA TYR A 132 14.47 11.45 -2.70
C TYR A 132 15.33 12.02 -3.83
N GLU A 133 16.09 11.16 -4.49
CA GLU A 133 17.12 11.57 -5.44
C GLU A 133 16.52 12.34 -6.63
N ASP A 134 15.36 11.91 -7.13
CA ASP A 134 14.63 12.57 -8.22
C ASP A 134 13.61 13.60 -7.72
N ASN A 135 13.77 14.13 -6.50
CA ASN A 135 12.93 15.22 -6.04
C ASN A 135 13.16 16.47 -6.91
N LEU A 136 12.29 16.65 -7.90
CA LEU A 136 12.36 17.78 -8.85
C LEU A 136 12.30 19.13 -8.16
N CYS A 137 11.73 19.21 -6.95
CA CYS A 137 11.62 20.45 -6.19
C CYS A 137 12.81 20.68 -5.25
N ARG A 138 13.88 19.87 -5.30
CA ARG A 138 15.04 19.97 -4.38
C ARG A 138 15.65 21.37 -4.34
N TYR A 139 15.69 22.08 -5.47
CA TYR A 139 16.22 23.44 -5.54
C TYR A 139 15.35 24.49 -4.81
N THR A 140 14.07 24.19 -4.57
CA THR A 140 13.16 25.06 -3.81
C THR A 140 13.27 24.87 -2.29
N ILE A 141 13.92 23.80 -1.83
CA ILE A 141 14.13 23.55 -0.41
C ILE A 141 15.14 24.58 0.12
N PRO A 142 14.84 25.34 1.19
CA PRO A 142 15.78 26.30 1.76
C PRO A 142 17.12 25.66 2.16
N SER A 143 18.25 26.35 1.94
CA SER A 143 19.60 25.78 2.13
C SER A 143 19.84 25.23 3.53
N ASN A 144 19.29 25.87 4.58
CA ASN A 144 19.38 25.38 5.95
C ASN A 144 18.66 24.04 6.17
N ILE A 145 17.57 23.80 5.44
CA ILE A 145 16.85 22.51 5.46
C ILE A 145 17.61 21.47 4.63
N GLN A 146 18.14 21.85 3.47
CA GLN A 146 18.99 20.94 2.68
C GLN A 146 20.18 20.43 3.50
N GLN A 147 20.87 21.32 4.22
CA GLN A 147 22.00 20.94 5.07
C GLN A 147 21.56 19.97 6.17
N ARG A 148 20.43 20.25 6.85
CA ARG A 148 19.88 19.33 7.86
C ARG A 148 19.56 17.94 7.30
N LEU A 149 18.99 17.88 6.09
CA LEU A 149 18.70 16.59 5.43
C LEU A 149 19.99 15.82 5.13
N ILE A 150 21.05 16.50 4.68
CA ILE A 150 22.36 15.90 4.47
C ILE A 150 22.93 15.36 5.78
N ASP A 151 22.85 16.13 6.86
CA ASP A 151 23.41 15.73 8.17
C ASP A 151 22.66 14.54 8.79
N ILE A 152 21.35 14.43 8.51
CA ILE A 152 20.52 13.29 8.97
C ILE A 152 20.80 12.04 8.14
N THR A 153 20.88 12.16 6.82
CA THR A 153 21.04 11.01 5.91
C THR A 153 22.47 10.46 5.87
N LYS A 154 23.48 11.25 6.26
CA LYS A 154 24.87 10.79 6.40
C LYS A 154 25.18 10.06 7.71
N LYS A 155 24.23 9.98 8.64
CA LYS A 155 24.46 9.44 9.99
C LYS A 155 24.36 7.91 10.10
N ASP A 156 24.43 7.21 8.96
CA ASP A 156 24.48 5.75 8.87
C ASP A 156 25.93 5.21 8.90
#